data_AF-A0A2S7Y297-F1
#
_entry.id   AF-A0A2S7Y297-F1
#
_cell.length_a   1.000
_cell.length_b   1.000
_cell.length_c   1.000
_cell.angle_alpha   90.00
_cell.angle_beta   90.00
_cell.angle_gamma   90.00
#
_symmetry.space_group_name_H-M   'P 1'
#
loop_
_entity.id
_entity.type
_entity.pdbx_description
1 polymer ?
#
loop_
_entity_poly.entity_id
_entity_poly.type
_entity_poly.pdbx_seq_one_letter_code
_entity_poly.pdbx_strand_id
1 'polypeptide(L)'
;MSIIGTLAFGTACLATTSFFNYSPYMTTTSAPASQWADAPIPLVATPQHLTEKTDLFTAGATHMALVHNALIRGFNSIYQQAPYIDEQLSHDFIQYSLTWASFVTSHHHDEEDNLFGKVSDLLDDKTVWAETHKEHEAFIDGVVQFQTYLKDLSTSSSKLLSADELLRIMDSFRAPLGDHLHSEVQTIAALAAHPQAPAEGSEEAAAAALVFKTWGKKTVTKAGLLDVVPFFFLNLDRTFEGGRWAHWPPMPGPIRWILTNVVGTYYGNWWRFASCGADGSPRELFALELHAKKTEPAQDPAATSAGESRTAHADEL
;
A
#
# COMPACT_ATOMS: atom_id res chain seq x y z
N MET A 1 16.33 -3.04 -45.09
CA MET A 1 16.02 -2.49 -43.75
C MET A 1 17.32 -2.41 -42.97
N SER A 2 17.64 -1.24 -42.39
CA SER A 2 18.84 -1.06 -41.59
C SER A 2 18.75 -1.86 -40.28
N ILE A 3 19.86 -2.43 -39.80
CA ILE A 3 19.97 -3.13 -38.51
C ILE A 3 19.40 -2.27 -37.36
N ILE A 4 19.58 -0.95 -37.44
CA ILE A 4 19.05 0.03 -36.48
C ILE A 4 17.52 0.07 -36.50
N GLY A 5 16.90 -0.03 -37.69
CA GLY A 5 15.44 -0.04 -37.84
C GLY A 5 14.81 -1.33 -37.31
N THR A 6 15.45 -2.49 -37.53
CA THR A 6 14.99 -3.77 -36.99
C THR A 6 15.14 -3.84 -35.47
N LEU A 7 16.23 -3.31 -34.91
CA LEU A 7 16.45 -3.26 -33.46
C LEU A 7 15.45 -2.32 -32.77
N ALA A 8 15.19 -1.14 -33.33
CA ALA A 8 14.22 -0.20 -32.79
C ALA A 8 12.78 -0.76 -32.81
N PHE A 9 12.41 -1.47 -33.88
CA PHE A 9 11.09 -2.09 -34.00
C PHE A 9 10.92 -3.28 -33.03
N GLY A 10 11.97 -4.10 -32.87
CA GLY A 10 11.96 -5.21 -31.91
C GLY A 10 11.80 -4.75 -30.46
N THR A 11 12.53 -3.70 -30.06
CA THR A 11 12.43 -3.11 -28.71
C THR A 11 11.04 -2.50 -28.47
N ALA A 12 10.45 -1.84 -29.46
CA ALA A 12 9.11 -1.28 -29.35
C ALA A 12 8.04 -2.37 -29.18
N CYS A 13 8.13 -3.48 -29.91
CA CYS A 13 7.23 -4.62 -29.76
C CYS A 13 7.34 -5.29 -28.39
N LEU A 14 8.55 -5.47 -27.87
CA LEU A 14 8.78 -6.04 -26.53
C LEU A 14 8.25 -5.13 -25.42
N ALA A 15 8.49 -3.82 -25.50
CA ALA A 15 7.96 -2.85 -24.54
C ALA A 15 6.43 -2.83 -24.54
N THR A 16 5.82 -2.85 -25.73
CA THR A 16 4.36 -2.88 -25.89
C THR A 16 3.76 -4.17 -25.31
N THR A 17 4.36 -5.32 -25.62
CA THR A 17 3.92 -6.63 -25.11
C THR A 17 4.07 -6.70 -23.60
N SER A 18 5.17 -6.19 -23.05
CA SER A 18 5.39 -6.11 -21.61
C SER A 18 4.31 -5.28 -20.93
N PHE A 19 4.01 -4.09 -21.46
CA PHE A 19 2.93 -3.25 -20.93
C PHE A 19 1.57 -3.97 -20.93
N PHE A 20 1.20 -4.62 -22.03
CA PHE A 20 -0.09 -5.32 -22.11
C PHE A 20 -0.21 -6.52 -21.17
N ASN A 21 0.90 -7.19 -20.86
CA ASN A 21 0.91 -8.40 -20.01
C ASN A 21 1.12 -8.09 -18.52
N TYR A 22 1.82 -7.00 -18.20
CA TYR A 22 2.32 -6.76 -16.84
C TYR A 22 1.93 -5.39 -16.26
N SER A 23 1.32 -4.50 -17.04
CA SER A 23 0.88 -3.22 -16.48
C SER A 23 -0.26 -3.42 -15.47
N PRO A 24 -0.19 -2.78 -14.30
CA PRO A 24 -1.34 -2.72 -13.38
C PRO A 24 -2.63 -2.22 -14.02
N TYR A 25 -2.54 -1.40 -15.08
CA TYR A 25 -3.69 -0.91 -15.83
C TYR A 25 -4.47 -2.01 -16.55
N MET A 26 -3.78 -3.07 -16.97
CA MET A 26 -4.37 -4.17 -17.73
C MET A 26 -4.96 -5.25 -16.81
N THR A 27 -4.62 -5.21 -15.52
CA THR A 27 -5.13 -6.14 -14.52
C THR A 27 -6.62 -5.90 -14.30
N THR A 28 -7.43 -6.92 -14.58
CA THR A 28 -8.84 -6.92 -14.19
C THR A 28 -8.94 -7.17 -12.69
N THR A 29 -9.65 -6.31 -11.98
CA THR A 29 -9.85 -6.39 -10.53
C THR A 29 -11.34 -6.37 -10.20
N SER A 30 -11.77 -7.12 -9.19
CA SER A 30 -13.11 -7.01 -8.60
C SER A 30 -13.08 -6.18 -7.33
N ALA A 31 -14.21 -5.58 -6.96
CA ALA A 31 -14.37 -4.97 -5.64
C ALA A 31 -14.29 -6.06 -4.54
N PRO A 32 -13.86 -5.72 -3.32
CA PRO A 32 -13.85 -6.66 -2.19
C PRO A 32 -15.25 -7.22 -1.90
N ALA A 33 -15.36 -8.54 -1.80
CA ALA A 33 -16.59 -9.27 -1.47
C ALA A 33 -16.79 -9.45 0.05
N SER A 34 -15.72 -9.34 0.84
CA SER A 34 -15.74 -9.50 2.29
C SER A 34 -14.76 -8.55 2.99
N GLN A 35 -14.16 -8.96 4.12
CA GLN A 35 -13.12 -8.20 4.80
C GLN A 35 -11.97 -7.90 3.83
N TRP A 36 -11.63 -6.62 3.73
CA TRP A 36 -10.52 -6.15 2.90
C TRP A 36 -9.28 -5.89 3.77
N ALA A 37 -8.23 -5.27 3.23
CA ALA A 37 -6.97 -4.96 3.89
C ALA A 37 -7.08 -3.93 5.05
N ASP A 38 -8.14 -3.97 5.84
CA ASP A 38 -8.44 -3.13 7.02
C ASP A 38 -7.98 -3.78 8.35
N ALA A 39 -7.43 -4.99 8.28
CA ALA A 39 -6.97 -5.76 9.44
C ALA A 39 -5.71 -6.58 9.10
N PRO A 40 -4.85 -6.90 10.09
CA PRO A 40 -5.08 -6.75 11.52
C PRO A 40 -4.72 -5.37 12.11
N ILE A 41 -4.00 -4.51 11.37
CA ILE A 41 -3.70 -3.15 11.84
C ILE A 41 -4.81 -2.21 11.31
N PRO A 42 -5.56 -1.50 12.16
CA PRO A 42 -6.57 -0.54 11.71
C PRO A 42 -5.92 0.66 11.02
N LEU A 43 -6.65 1.31 10.11
CA LEU A 43 -6.17 2.55 9.50
C LEU A 43 -6.16 3.71 10.48
N VAL A 44 -5.23 4.63 10.27
CA VAL A 44 -5.13 5.89 11.00
C VAL A 44 -6.10 6.90 10.38
N ALA A 45 -7.07 7.39 11.15
CA ALA A 45 -7.91 8.51 10.74
C ALA A 45 -7.07 9.78 10.58
N THR A 46 -7.34 10.58 9.54
CA THR A 46 -6.55 11.79 9.31
C THR A 46 -6.94 12.90 10.28
N PRO A 47 -5.97 13.63 10.86
CA PRO A 47 -6.27 14.76 11.73
C PRO A 47 -7.15 15.85 11.09
N GLN A 48 -6.98 16.12 9.79
CA GLN A 48 -7.85 17.05 9.06
C GLN A 48 -9.29 16.53 8.95
N HIS A 49 -9.50 15.22 8.85
CA HIS A 49 -10.84 14.62 8.90
C HIS A 49 -11.47 14.71 10.29
N LEU A 50 -10.70 14.49 11.34
CA LEU A 50 -11.21 14.50 12.71
C LEU A 50 -11.50 15.91 13.23
N THR A 51 -10.73 16.92 12.80
CA THR A 51 -10.73 18.25 13.43
C THR A 51 -11.20 19.38 12.52
N GLU A 52 -11.24 19.17 11.20
CA GLU A 52 -11.47 20.19 10.18
C GLU A 52 -10.44 21.34 10.18
N LYS A 53 -9.36 21.24 10.96
CA LYS A 53 -8.27 22.22 11.00
C LYS A 53 -7.33 22.04 9.81
N THR A 54 -6.66 23.12 9.43
CA THR A 54 -5.71 23.14 8.31
C THR A 54 -4.35 23.74 8.69
N ASP A 55 -4.08 23.89 9.98
CA ASP A 55 -2.80 24.38 10.46
C ASP A 55 -1.64 23.45 10.05
N LEU A 56 -0.42 23.98 10.12
CA LEU A 56 0.82 23.32 9.69
C LEU A 56 0.92 21.87 10.18
N PHE A 57 0.68 21.65 11.48
CA PHE A 57 0.92 20.37 12.12
C PHE A 57 -0.25 19.41 11.91
N THR A 58 -1.50 19.90 11.89
CA THR A 58 -2.65 19.08 11.48
C THR A 58 -2.51 18.60 10.02
N ALA A 59 -2.07 19.47 9.11
CA ALA A 59 -1.81 19.11 7.72
C ALA A 59 -0.63 18.13 7.61
N GLY A 60 0.49 18.39 8.30
CA GLY A 60 1.65 17.49 8.35
C GLY A 60 1.30 16.10 8.86
N ALA A 61 0.56 16.02 9.97
CA ALA A 61 0.09 14.76 10.54
C ALA A 61 -0.89 14.02 9.61
N THR A 62 -1.69 14.76 8.82
CA THR A 62 -2.55 14.15 7.78
C THR A 62 -1.75 13.56 6.64
N HIS A 63 -0.69 14.25 6.18
CA HIS A 63 0.25 13.67 5.23
C HIS A 63 0.88 12.37 5.78
N MET A 64 1.27 12.37 7.05
CA MET A 64 1.82 11.19 7.71
C MET A 64 0.82 10.02 7.75
N ALA A 65 -0.40 10.28 8.22
CA ALA A 65 -1.47 9.29 8.27
C ALA A 65 -1.75 8.64 6.91
N LEU A 66 -1.72 9.41 5.82
CA LEU A 66 -1.95 8.87 4.47
C LEU A 66 -0.81 7.97 3.98
N VAL A 67 0.45 8.30 4.31
CA VAL A 67 1.60 7.42 4.05
C VAL A 67 1.49 6.15 4.90
N HIS A 68 1.19 6.29 6.20
CA HIS A 68 1.00 5.18 7.12
C HIS A 68 -0.12 4.25 6.68
N ASN A 69 -1.23 4.79 6.16
CA ASN A 69 -2.32 3.97 5.66
C ASN A 69 -1.91 3.13 4.44
N ALA A 70 -1.02 3.62 3.57
CA ALA A 70 -0.46 2.79 2.50
C ALA A 70 0.45 1.66 3.05
N LEU A 71 1.24 1.94 4.10
CA LEU A 71 2.04 0.92 4.80
C LEU A 71 1.15 -0.14 5.48
N ILE A 72 0.09 0.29 6.16
CA ILE A 72 -0.88 -0.57 6.83
C ILE A 72 -1.62 -1.44 5.82
N ARG A 73 -2.11 -0.86 4.73
CA ARG A 73 -2.72 -1.60 3.61
C ARG A 73 -1.78 -2.65 3.04
N GLY A 74 -0.51 -2.29 2.86
CA GLY A 74 0.56 -3.22 2.49
C GLY A 74 0.69 -4.38 3.47
N PHE A 75 0.89 -4.09 4.75
CA PHE A 75 1.02 -5.11 5.82
C PHE A 75 -0.20 -6.03 5.88
N ASN A 76 -1.40 -5.45 5.93
CA ASN A 76 -2.67 -6.16 6.01
C ASN A 76 -2.88 -7.06 4.78
N SER A 77 -2.54 -6.57 3.58
CA SER A 77 -2.63 -7.37 2.36
C SER A 77 -1.70 -8.58 2.38
N ILE A 78 -0.49 -8.45 2.93
CA ILE A 78 0.46 -9.57 3.10
C ILE A 78 -0.10 -10.55 4.14
N TYR A 79 -0.50 -10.05 5.30
CA TYR A 79 -0.98 -10.86 6.42
C TYR A 79 -2.18 -11.74 6.02
N GLN A 80 -3.16 -11.16 5.32
CA GLN A 80 -4.37 -11.88 4.94
C GLN A 80 -4.13 -12.88 3.81
N GLN A 81 -3.23 -12.58 2.87
CA GLN A 81 -2.99 -13.45 1.71
C GLN A 81 -2.01 -14.58 2.01
N ALA A 82 -1.11 -14.44 2.99
CA ALA A 82 -0.08 -15.41 3.31
C ALA A 82 -0.56 -16.89 3.41
N PRO A 83 -1.71 -17.21 4.05
CA PRO A 83 -2.21 -18.59 4.14
C PRO A 83 -2.62 -19.22 2.79
N TYR A 84 -2.82 -18.41 1.75
CA TYR A 84 -3.37 -18.83 0.46
C TYR A 84 -2.32 -18.83 -0.66
N ILE A 85 -1.05 -18.56 -0.32
CA ILE A 85 0.05 -18.53 -1.28
C ILE A 85 0.53 -19.95 -1.55
N ASP A 86 0.33 -20.40 -2.78
CA ASP A 86 0.93 -21.64 -3.29
C ASP A 86 2.32 -21.38 -3.91
N GLU A 87 3.01 -22.46 -4.29
CA GLU A 87 4.37 -22.40 -4.85
C GLU A 87 4.46 -21.53 -6.13
N GLN A 88 3.40 -21.49 -6.94
CA GLN A 88 3.38 -20.70 -8.19
C GLN A 88 3.29 -19.20 -7.91
N LEU A 89 2.71 -18.83 -6.77
CA LEU A 89 2.55 -17.44 -6.34
C LEU A 89 3.69 -16.97 -5.44
N SER A 90 4.41 -17.90 -4.81
CA SER A 90 5.39 -17.63 -3.75
C SER A 90 6.44 -16.60 -4.15
N HIS A 91 7.06 -16.73 -5.33
CA HIS A 91 8.12 -15.80 -5.74
C HIS A 91 7.64 -14.35 -5.75
N ASP A 92 6.54 -14.08 -6.45
CA ASP A 92 6.04 -12.72 -6.63
C ASP A 92 5.46 -12.15 -5.32
N PHE A 93 4.89 -13.01 -4.48
CA PHE A 93 4.43 -12.63 -3.15
C PHE A 93 5.58 -12.25 -2.22
N ILE A 94 6.70 -12.99 -2.27
CA ILE A 94 7.92 -12.68 -1.51
C ILE A 94 8.48 -11.32 -1.96
N GLN A 95 8.54 -11.04 -3.26
CA GLN A 95 9.07 -9.76 -3.74
C GLN A 95 8.16 -8.58 -3.39
N TYR A 96 6.84 -8.76 -3.50
CA TYR A 96 5.86 -7.78 -3.02
C TYR A 96 6.05 -7.48 -1.52
N SER A 97 6.25 -8.53 -0.72
CA SER A 97 6.48 -8.43 0.73
C SER A 97 7.82 -7.77 1.07
N LEU A 98 8.89 -8.07 0.32
CA LEU A 98 10.19 -7.39 0.46
C LEU A 98 10.11 -5.91 0.07
N THR A 99 9.27 -5.55 -0.90
CA THR A 99 9.02 -4.15 -1.27
C THR A 99 8.37 -3.40 -0.12
N TRP A 100 7.39 -4.01 0.57
CA TRP A 100 6.81 -3.44 1.79
C TRP A 100 7.87 -3.18 2.88
N ALA A 101 8.73 -4.16 3.15
CA ALA A 101 9.80 -4.00 4.14
C ALA A 101 10.77 -2.87 3.76
N SER A 102 11.14 -2.78 2.47
CA SER A 102 11.97 -1.68 1.96
C SER A 102 11.30 -0.32 2.15
N PHE A 103 9.98 -0.25 1.95
CA PHE A 103 9.23 0.99 2.14
C PHE A 103 9.19 1.40 3.63
N VAL A 104 8.85 0.49 4.54
CA VAL A 104 8.87 0.77 6.00
C VAL A 104 10.25 1.23 6.46
N THR A 105 11.32 0.51 6.10
CA THR A 105 12.68 0.86 6.50
C THR A 105 13.12 2.22 5.93
N SER A 106 12.79 2.51 4.66
CA SER A 106 13.14 3.80 4.07
C SER A 106 12.33 4.96 4.64
N HIS A 107 11.07 4.72 5.01
CA HIS A 107 10.19 5.70 5.65
C HIS A 107 10.78 6.10 7.01
N HIS A 108 10.99 5.11 7.87
CA HIS A 108 11.65 5.26 9.17
C HIS A 108 12.98 6.02 9.10
N HIS A 109 13.91 5.60 8.23
CA HIS A 109 15.21 6.29 8.11
C HIS A 109 15.06 7.75 7.64
N ASP A 110 14.13 8.04 6.74
CA ASP A 110 13.95 9.40 6.25
C ASP A 110 13.35 10.33 7.32
N GLU A 111 12.56 9.81 8.25
CA GLU A 111 12.07 10.52 9.43
C GLU A 111 13.21 10.89 10.36
N GLU A 112 13.98 9.89 10.78
CA GLU A 112 15.16 10.02 11.65
C GLU A 112 16.19 10.99 11.07
N ASP A 113 16.57 10.79 9.80
CA ASP A 113 17.62 11.55 9.15
C ASP A 113 17.20 13.00 8.81
N ASN A 114 15.90 13.26 8.63
CA ASN A 114 15.44 14.53 8.04
C ASN A 114 14.25 15.19 8.69
N LEU A 115 13.19 14.46 9.05
CA LEU A 115 11.96 15.08 9.56
C LEU A 115 12.15 15.53 11.01
N PHE A 116 12.58 14.62 11.87
CA PHE A 116 12.63 14.83 13.31
C PHE A 116 13.56 15.98 13.68
N GLY A 117 14.79 15.97 13.15
CA GLY A 117 15.75 17.05 13.37
C GLY A 117 15.22 18.43 12.96
N LYS A 118 14.57 18.53 11.79
CA LYS A 118 14.03 19.81 11.29
C LYS A 118 12.87 20.32 12.13
N VAL A 119 11.99 19.43 12.59
CA VAL A 119 10.89 19.84 13.46
C VAL A 119 11.40 20.24 14.84
N SER A 120 12.38 19.53 15.39
CA SER A 120 13.02 19.94 16.64
C SER A 120 13.73 21.29 16.52
N ASP A 121 14.39 21.58 15.40
CA ASP A 121 14.98 22.90 15.14
C ASP A 121 13.91 23.99 15.01
N LEU A 122 12.80 23.70 14.33
CA LEU A 122 11.68 24.63 14.17
C LEU A 122 11.05 25.01 15.51
N LEU A 123 10.91 24.03 16.41
CA LEU A 123 10.27 24.20 17.71
C LEU A 123 11.25 24.60 18.82
N ASP A 124 12.55 24.66 18.54
CA ASP A 124 13.62 24.77 19.55
C ASP A 124 13.45 23.79 20.71
N ASP A 125 13.02 22.55 20.40
CA ASP A 125 12.77 21.50 21.38
C ASP A 125 13.26 20.14 20.85
N LYS A 126 14.30 19.61 21.50
CA LYS A 126 14.93 18.32 21.17
C LYS A 126 14.23 17.13 21.83
N THR A 127 13.22 17.36 22.67
CA THR A 127 12.55 16.32 23.45
C THR A 127 11.24 15.84 22.82
N VAL A 128 10.71 16.56 21.82
CA VAL A 128 9.42 16.26 21.17
C VAL A 128 9.32 14.87 20.53
N TRP A 129 10.45 14.25 20.18
CA TRP A 129 10.51 12.92 19.55
C TRP A 129 10.96 11.79 20.48
N ALA A 130 11.12 12.06 21.78
CA ALA A 130 11.72 11.10 22.71
C ALA A 130 10.97 9.76 22.77
N GLU A 131 9.64 9.76 22.68
CA GLU A 131 8.85 8.52 22.63
C GLU A 131 8.80 7.91 21.24
N THR A 132 8.68 8.72 20.17
CA THR A 132 8.71 8.23 18.79
C THR A 132 9.99 7.45 18.47
N HIS A 133 11.15 7.89 18.97
CA HIS A 133 12.40 7.12 18.82
C HIS A 133 12.36 5.75 19.52
N LYS A 134 11.73 5.63 20.69
CA LYS A 134 11.58 4.33 21.37
C LYS A 134 10.59 3.43 20.64
N GLU A 135 9.54 4.00 20.07
CA GLU A 135 8.57 3.29 19.25
C GLU A 135 9.23 2.71 18.00
N HIS A 136 10.09 3.48 17.33
CA HIS A 136 10.95 3.02 16.23
C HIS A 136 11.81 1.81 16.61
N GLU A 137 12.52 1.89 17.74
CA GLU A 137 13.32 0.78 18.27
C GLU A 137 12.47 -0.48 18.55
N ALA A 138 11.20 -0.30 18.96
CA ALA A 138 10.34 -1.40 19.39
C ALA A 138 9.86 -2.33 18.25
N PHE A 139 9.82 -1.88 16.99
CA PHE A 139 9.37 -2.71 15.87
C PHE A 139 10.47 -3.06 14.86
N ILE A 140 11.57 -2.29 14.80
CA ILE A 140 12.55 -2.41 13.71
C ILE A 140 13.22 -3.78 13.65
N ASP A 141 13.52 -4.39 14.79
CA ASP A 141 14.12 -5.74 14.86
C ASP A 141 13.20 -6.80 14.24
N GLY A 142 11.88 -6.67 14.40
CA GLY A 142 10.91 -7.57 13.77
C GLY A 142 10.83 -7.38 12.26
N VAL A 143 10.94 -6.14 11.77
CA VAL A 143 11.03 -5.84 10.32
C VAL A 143 12.33 -6.43 9.73
N VAL A 144 13.44 -6.36 10.46
CA VAL A 144 14.71 -7.00 10.05
C VAL A 144 14.58 -8.51 9.97
N GLN A 145 13.92 -9.15 10.95
CA GLN A 145 13.65 -10.60 10.91
C GLN A 145 12.78 -10.98 9.71
N PHE A 146 11.72 -10.21 9.46
CA PHE A 146 10.84 -10.38 8.29
C PHE A 146 11.63 -10.30 6.98
N GLN A 147 12.44 -9.26 6.82
CA GLN A 147 13.24 -9.07 5.62
C GLN A 147 14.29 -10.19 5.45
N THR A 148 14.90 -10.63 6.55
CA THR A 148 15.90 -11.71 6.55
C THR A 148 15.28 -13.03 6.10
N TYR A 149 14.14 -13.40 6.67
CA TYR A 149 13.40 -14.60 6.31
C TYR A 149 13.05 -14.62 4.82
N LEU A 150 12.46 -13.54 4.31
CA LEU A 150 12.05 -13.45 2.90
C LEU A 150 13.24 -13.43 1.93
N LYS A 151 14.36 -12.78 2.28
CA LYS A 151 15.59 -12.80 1.47
C LYS A 151 16.20 -14.20 1.39
N ASP A 152 16.23 -14.92 2.51
CA ASP A 152 16.70 -16.30 2.55
C ASP A 152 15.89 -17.20 1.62
N LEU A 153 14.54 -17.08 1.64
CA LEU A 153 13.68 -17.77 0.68
C LEU A 153 13.93 -17.35 -0.77
N SER A 154 14.08 -16.04 -1.04
CA SER A 154 14.29 -15.53 -2.40
C SER A 154 15.61 -16.00 -3.03
N THR A 155 16.60 -16.39 -2.22
CA THR A 155 17.91 -16.85 -2.71
C THR A 155 18.07 -18.37 -2.71
N SER A 156 17.11 -19.10 -2.14
CA SER A 156 17.17 -20.56 -1.98
C SER A 156 16.04 -21.25 -2.73
N SER A 157 16.36 -21.91 -3.85
CA SER A 157 15.37 -22.62 -4.68
C SER A 157 14.76 -23.87 -4.02
N SER A 158 15.28 -24.32 -2.88
CA SER A 158 14.78 -25.50 -2.16
C SER A 158 13.91 -25.17 -0.94
N LYS A 159 13.81 -23.90 -0.56
CA LYS A 159 12.99 -23.47 0.59
C LYS A 159 11.64 -22.98 0.12
N LEU A 160 10.59 -23.45 0.78
CA LEU A 160 9.22 -23.02 0.51
C LEU A 160 8.79 -21.99 1.56
N LEU A 161 7.94 -21.06 1.13
CA LEU A 161 7.29 -20.12 2.05
C LEU A 161 6.41 -20.89 3.04
N SER A 162 6.62 -20.65 4.32
CA SER A 162 5.73 -21.13 5.39
C SER A 162 4.84 -19.96 5.83
N ALA A 163 3.54 -20.08 5.61
CA ALA A 163 2.57 -19.08 6.05
C ALA A 163 2.63 -18.89 7.57
N ASP A 164 2.70 -19.98 8.34
CA ASP A 164 2.77 -19.93 9.80
C ASP A 164 4.02 -19.19 10.29
N GLU A 165 5.17 -19.42 9.65
CA GLU A 165 6.41 -18.74 10.04
C GLU A 165 6.38 -17.26 9.66
N LEU A 166 5.87 -16.93 8.46
CA LEU A 166 5.71 -15.55 8.05
C LEU A 166 4.78 -14.79 9.01
N LEU A 167 3.63 -15.37 9.34
CA LEU A 167 2.66 -14.78 10.27
C LEU A 167 3.22 -14.66 11.68
N ARG A 168 3.96 -15.67 12.18
CA ARG A 168 4.65 -15.61 13.47
C ARG A 168 5.63 -14.43 13.53
N ILE A 169 6.39 -14.21 12.45
CA ILE A 169 7.31 -13.05 12.37
C ILE A 169 6.52 -11.75 12.31
N MET A 170 5.49 -11.65 11.47
CA MET A 170 4.65 -10.45 11.38
C MET A 170 3.98 -10.10 12.72
N ASP A 171 3.45 -11.10 13.43
CA ASP A 171 2.82 -10.93 14.74
C ASP A 171 3.80 -10.43 15.81
N SER A 172 5.10 -10.71 15.68
CA SER A 172 6.13 -10.29 16.65
C SER A 172 6.34 -8.78 16.72
N PHE A 173 6.04 -8.05 15.63
CA PHE A 173 6.16 -6.59 15.57
C PHE A 173 4.86 -5.87 15.21
N ARG A 174 3.77 -6.61 14.94
CA ARG A 174 2.48 -6.03 14.53
C ARG A 174 1.97 -4.96 15.47
N ALA A 175 1.92 -5.26 16.77
CA ALA A 175 1.38 -4.31 17.76
C ALA A 175 2.29 -3.08 17.91
N PRO A 176 3.61 -3.21 18.16
CA PRO A 176 4.52 -2.06 18.19
C PRO A 176 4.48 -1.20 16.92
N LEU A 177 4.44 -1.81 15.73
CA LEU A 177 4.30 -1.08 14.48
C LEU A 177 2.96 -0.33 14.41
N GLY A 178 1.86 -1.00 14.74
CA GLY A 178 0.53 -0.39 14.75
C GLY A 178 0.46 0.79 15.71
N ASP A 179 0.97 0.64 16.93
CA ASP A 179 1.01 1.68 17.96
C ASP A 179 1.83 2.89 17.48
N HIS A 180 3.02 2.66 16.94
CA HIS A 180 3.87 3.71 16.38
C HIS A 180 3.16 4.51 15.27
N LEU A 181 2.60 3.81 14.26
CA LEU A 181 1.97 4.47 13.11
C LEU A 181 0.78 5.36 13.51
N HIS A 182 0.13 5.07 14.64
CA HIS A 182 -0.93 5.91 15.20
C HIS A 182 -0.39 7.01 16.11
N SER A 183 0.53 6.66 17.02
CA SER A 183 1.11 7.55 18.03
C SER A 183 1.87 8.71 17.40
N GLU A 184 2.64 8.46 16.35
CA GLU A 184 3.40 9.51 15.67
C GLU A 184 2.47 10.55 15.02
N VAL A 185 1.39 10.11 14.37
CA VAL A 185 0.38 11.02 13.79
C VAL A 185 -0.24 11.90 14.87
N GLN A 186 -0.55 11.33 16.04
CA GLN A 186 -1.07 12.09 17.18
C GLN A 186 -0.04 13.07 17.73
N THR A 187 1.22 12.64 17.83
CA THR A 187 2.34 13.46 18.28
C THR A 187 2.55 14.66 17.36
N ILE A 188 2.65 14.44 16.05
CA ILE A 188 2.77 15.53 15.06
C ILE A 188 1.60 16.49 15.18
N ALA A 189 0.35 16.01 15.27
CA ALA A 189 -0.82 16.87 15.39
C ALA A 189 -0.80 17.72 16.68
N ALA A 190 -0.31 17.16 17.79
CA ALA A 190 -0.22 17.85 19.07
C ALA A 190 0.81 19.00 19.06
N LEU A 191 1.80 18.98 18.16
CA LEU A 191 2.77 20.06 18.00
C LEU A 191 2.13 21.40 17.62
N ALA A 192 0.90 21.40 17.10
CA ALA A 192 0.12 22.63 16.89
C ALA A 192 -0.07 23.45 18.18
N ALA A 193 -0.05 22.81 19.35
CA ALA A 193 -0.16 23.46 20.65
C ALA A 193 1.19 23.84 21.26
N HIS A 194 2.31 23.54 20.59
CA HIS A 194 3.64 23.85 21.10
C HIS A 194 3.85 25.38 21.18
N PRO A 195 4.45 25.93 22.25
CA PRO A 195 4.64 27.39 22.39
C PRO A 195 5.48 28.03 21.27
N GLN A 196 6.38 27.26 20.67
CA GLN A 196 7.22 27.68 19.53
C GLN A 196 6.63 27.25 18.17
N ALA A 197 5.41 26.71 18.13
CA ALA A 197 4.76 26.40 16.87
C ALA A 197 4.60 27.69 16.03
N PRO A 198 4.98 27.70 14.75
CA PRO A 198 4.79 28.86 13.90
C PRO A 198 3.33 29.30 13.86
N ALA A 199 3.10 30.60 13.97
CA ALA A 199 1.75 31.16 13.87
C ALA A 199 1.16 30.88 12.48
N GLU A 200 -0.11 30.52 12.44
CA GLU A 200 -0.80 30.24 11.18
C GLU A 200 -0.73 31.46 10.24
N GLY A 201 -0.35 31.21 8.98
CA GLY A 201 -0.18 32.26 7.97
C GLY A 201 1.14 33.02 8.03
N SER A 202 2.05 32.71 8.95
CA SER A 202 3.39 33.31 8.98
C SER A 202 4.32 32.76 7.87
N GLU A 203 5.40 33.49 7.58
CA GLU A 203 6.42 33.03 6.63
C GLU A 203 7.12 31.75 7.13
N GLU A 204 7.33 31.64 8.44
CA GLU A 204 7.89 30.46 9.09
C GLU A 204 6.98 29.24 8.95
N ALA A 205 5.66 29.42 9.11
CA ALA A 205 4.69 28.35 8.89
C ALA A 205 4.68 27.89 7.43
N ALA A 206 4.77 28.83 6.47
CA ALA A 206 4.85 28.50 5.05
C ALA A 206 6.15 27.76 4.70
N ALA A 207 7.28 28.17 5.27
CA ALA A 207 8.57 27.50 5.09
C ALA A 207 8.54 26.07 5.68
N ALA A 208 7.99 25.90 6.88
CA ALA A 208 7.83 24.60 7.50
C ALA A 208 6.87 23.68 6.71
N ALA A 209 5.77 24.21 6.19
CA ALA A 209 4.84 23.45 5.33
C ALA A 209 5.56 22.92 4.07
N LEU A 210 6.47 23.72 3.50
CA LEU A 210 7.30 23.29 2.37
C LEU A 210 8.27 22.17 2.76
N VAL A 211 8.79 22.16 3.99
CA VAL A 211 9.61 21.06 4.52
C VAL A 211 8.82 19.76 4.56
N PHE A 212 7.64 19.74 5.18
CA PHE A 212 6.77 18.55 5.22
C PHE A 212 6.40 18.05 3.82
N LYS A 213 6.01 18.96 2.93
CA LYS A 213 5.67 18.63 1.53
C LYS A 213 6.88 18.03 0.77
N THR A 214 8.06 18.60 0.97
CA THR A 214 9.29 18.13 0.30
C THR A 214 9.74 16.80 0.86
N TRP A 215 9.64 16.61 2.17
CA TRP A 215 9.94 15.37 2.86
C TRP A 215 9.07 14.22 2.33
N GLY A 216 7.74 14.34 2.37
CA GLY A 216 6.85 13.26 1.90
C GLY A 216 7.06 12.86 0.42
N LYS A 217 7.47 13.80 -0.44
CA LYS A 217 7.87 13.49 -1.83
C LYS A 217 9.18 12.70 -1.89
N LYS A 218 10.18 13.08 -1.08
CA LYS A 218 11.49 12.43 -1.06
C LYS A 218 11.42 11.04 -0.46
N THR A 219 10.66 10.83 0.60
CA THR A 219 10.53 9.54 1.28
C THR A 219 10.13 8.42 0.30
N VAL A 220 9.08 8.64 -0.50
CA VAL A 220 8.61 7.64 -1.47
C VAL A 220 9.60 7.46 -2.64
N THR A 221 10.17 8.55 -3.16
CA THR A 221 11.06 8.48 -4.34
C THR A 221 12.47 7.96 -4.04
N LYS A 222 12.99 8.20 -2.83
CA LYS A 222 14.29 7.70 -2.34
C LYS A 222 14.23 6.21 -2.05
N ALA A 223 13.08 5.72 -1.57
CA ALA A 223 12.87 4.31 -1.25
C ALA A 223 12.95 3.41 -2.49
N GLY A 224 12.50 3.89 -3.66
CA GLY A 224 12.69 3.21 -4.93
C GLY A 224 11.64 3.57 -5.97
N LEU A 225 12.09 4.01 -7.15
CA LEU A 225 11.18 4.45 -8.22
C LEU A 225 10.48 3.28 -8.91
N LEU A 226 11.16 2.13 -9.07
CA LEU A 226 10.63 1.00 -9.83
C LEU A 226 9.72 0.08 -9.01
N ASP A 227 9.89 0.07 -7.69
CA ASP A 227 9.25 -0.85 -6.75
C ASP A 227 8.37 -0.10 -5.73
N VAL A 228 8.96 0.76 -4.89
CA VAL A 228 8.25 1.41 -3.78
C VAL A 228 7.21 2.41 -4.27
N VAL A 229 7.48 3.18 -5.33
CA VAL A 229 6.50 4.12 -5.90
C VAL A 229 5.24 3.39 -6.42
N PRO A 230 5.33 2.34 -7.28
CA PRO A 230 4.16 1.54 -7.64
C PRO A 230 3.48 0.91 -6.43
N PHE A 231 4.24 0.30 -5.51
CA PHE A 231 3.70 -0.31 -4.30
C PHE A 231 2.85 0.68 -3.48
N PHE A 232 3.36 1.89 -3.29
CA PHE A 232 2.68 2.97 -2.58
C PHE A 232 1.36 3.32 -3.25
N PHE A 233 1.34 3.57 -4.57
CA PHE A 233 0.10 3.93 -5.28
C PHE A 233 -0.92 2.79 -5.31
N LEU A 234 -0.46 1.54 -5.39
CA LEU A 234 -1.32 0.35 -5.43
C LEU A 234 -1.79 -0.09 -4.04
N ASN A 235 -1.34 0.58 -2.97
CA ASN A 235 -1.87 0.43 -1.62
C ASN A 235 -2.48 1.72 -1.07
N LEU A 236 -2.58 2.77 -1.89
CA LEU A 236 -3.17 4.04 -1.53
C LEU A 236 -4.65 4.08 -1.94
N ASP A 237 -5.51 3.82 -0.96
CA ASP A 237 -6.96 3.83 -1.09
C ASP A 237 -7.50 5.25 -1.32
N ARG A 238 -8.04 5.49 -2.52
CA ARG A 238 -8.65 6.79 -2.88
C ARG A 238 -10.08 6.95 -2.39
N THR A 239 -10.68 5.90 -1.84
CA THR A 239 -12.04 5.93 -1.27
C THR A 239 -12.03 6.17 0.24
N PHE A 240 -10.85 6.09 0.87
CA PHE A 240 -10.66 6.35 2.29
C PHE A 240 -11.25 7.70 2.72
N GLU A 241 -11.92 7.70 3.89
CA GLU A 241 -12.66 8.84 4.45
C GLU A 241 -13.63 9.50 3.45
N GLY A 242 -14.39 8.67 2.73
CA GLY A 242 -15.38 9.14 1.75
C GLY A 242 -14.74 9.77 0.52
N GLY A 243 -13.49 9.42 0.22
CA GLY A 243 -12.73 9.94 -0.91
C GLY A 243 -12.19 11.36 -0.71
N ARG A 244 -12.15 11.86 0.54
CA ARG A 244 -11.58 13.17 0.90
C ARG A 244 -10.17 13.35 0.32
N TRP A 245 -9.41 12.26 0.22
CA TRP A 245 -8.02 12.23 -0.22
C TRP A 245 -7.83 11.65 -1.64
N ALA A 246 -8.88 11.55 -2.44
CA ALA A 246 -8.82 10.95 -3.77
C ALA A 246 -7.80 11.62 -4.73
N HIS A 247 -7.41 12.86 -4.48
CA HIS A 247 -6.42 13.59 -5.29
C HIS A 247 -5.05 13.70 -4.61
N TRP A 248 -4.87 13.03 -3.46
CA TRP A 248 -3.59 12.92 -2.79
C TRP A 248 -2.80 11.71 -3.34
N PRO A 249 -1.46 11.79 -3.42
CA PRO A 249 -0.64 13.00 -3.28
C PRO A 249 -0.91 13.99 -4.43
N PRO A 250 -0.75 15.31 -4.21
CA PRO A 250 -1.03 16.33 -5.21
C PRO A 250 -0.03 16.24 -6.37
N MET A 251 -0.42 15.50 -7.40
CA MET A 251 0.37 15.18 -8.58
C MET A 251 -0.51 15.25 -9.83
N PRO A 252 0.01 15.75 -10.97
CA PRO A 252 -0.72 15.68 -12.24
C PRO A 252 -1.13 14.26 -12.59
N GLY A 253 -2.40 14.06 -12.95
CA GLY A 253 -2.97 12.75 -13.28
C GLY A 253 -2.14 11.90 -14.25
N PRO A 254 -1.62 12.46 -15.36
CA PRO A 254 -0.75 11.71 -16.28
C PRO A 254 0.55 11.20 -15.63
N ILE A 255 1.14 11.96 -14.71
CA ILE A 255 2.36 11.54 -14.01
C ILE A 255 2.05 10.37 -13.08
N ARG A 256 0.95 10.45 -12.29
CA ARG A 256 0.50 9.33 -11.45
C ARG A 256 0.23 8.08 -12.29
N TRP A 257 -0.44 8.26 -13.43
CA TRP A 257 -0.72 7.16 -14.34
C TRP A 257 0.56 6.51 -14.88
N ILE A 258 1.56 7.29 -15.30
CA ILE A 258 2.86 6.77 -15.76
C ILE A 258 3.57 5.99 -14.64
N LEU A 259 3.65 6.57 -13.45
CA LEU A 259 4.32 5.95 -12.31
C LEU A 259 3.63 4.65 -11.85
N THR A 260 2.30 4.61 -11.91
CA THR A 260 1.55 3.41 -11.51
C THR A 260 1.60 2.34 -12.61
N ASN A 261 1.39 2.73 -13.87
CA ASN A 261 1.07 1.78 -14.93
C ASN A 261 2.25 1.45 -15.84
N VAL A 262 3.07 2.44 -16.19
CA VAL A 262 4.24 2.24 -17.06
C VAL A 262 5.42 1.76 -16.22
N VAL A 263 5.74 2.48 -15.15
CA VAL A 263 6.83 2.08 -14.24
C VAL A 263 6.47 0.77 -13.52
N GLY A 264 5.23 0.65 -13.04
CA GLY A 264 4.74 -0.58 -12.42
C GLY A 264 4.79 -1.82 -13.34
N THR A 265 4.85 -1.65 -14.67
CA THR A 265 5.03 -2.79 -15.61
C THR A 265 6.31 -3.57 -15.32
N TYR A 266 7.36 -2.91 -14.82
CA TYR A 266 8.68 -3.54 -14.61
C TYR A 266 8.61 -4.74 -13.64
N TYR A 267 7.79 -4.65 -12.60
CA TYR A 267 7.55 -5.70 -11.60
C TYR A 267 6.08 -6.14 -11.55
N GLY A 268 5.39 -6.09 -12.71
CA GLY A 268 3.93 -6.18 -12.80
C GLY A 268 3.27 -7.30 -11.99
N ASN A 269 3.86 -8.50 -11.98
CA ASN A 269 3.29 -9.64 -11.28
C ASN A 269 3.34 -9.52 -9.75
N TRP A 270 4.22 -8.69 -9.18
CA TRP A 270 4.27 -8.47 -7.72
C TRP A 270 3.01 -7.71 -7.27
N TRP A 271 2.53 -6.82 -8.14
CA TRP A 271 1.43 -5.92 -7.87
C TRP A 271 0.06 -6.58 -7.81
N ARG A 272 -0.06 -7.89 -8.09
CA ARG A 272 -1.32 -8.64 -7.90
C ARG A 272 -1.66 -8.90 -6.44
N PHE A 273 -0.73 -8.69 -5.51
CA PHE A 273 -0.98 -8.82 -4.07
C PHE A 273 -1.31 -7.50 -3.38
N ALA A 274 -1.22 -6.38 -4.09
CA ALA A 274 -1.64 -5.07 -3.60
C ALA A 274 -3.13 -4.99 -3.20
N SER A 275 -3.47 -4.04 -2.33
CA SER A 275 -4.83 -3.86 -1.83
C SER A 275 -5.74 -3.05 -2.76
N CYS A 276 -5.17 -2.21 -3.64
CA CYS A 276 -5.92 -1.35 -4.56
C CYS A 276 -5.63 -1.66 -6.04
N GLY A 277 -6.55 -1.27 -6.91
CA GLY A 277 -6.38 -1.23 -8.36
C GLY A 277 -5.51 -0.05 -8.82
N ALA A 278 -5.18 -0.01 -10.12
CA ALA A 278 -4.39 1.06 -10.73
C ALA A 278 -5.05 2.45 -10.65
N ASP A 279 -6.36 2.48 -10.50
CA ASP A 279 -7.15 3.70 -10.30
C ASP A 279 -7.15 4.16 -8.83
N GLY A 280 -6.66 3.33 -7.90
CA GLY A 280 -6.65 3.54 -6.45
C GLY A 280 -7.93 3.11 -5.74
N SER A 281 -8.82 2.37 -6.41
CA SER A 281 -10.01 1.79 -5.77
C SER A 281 -9.66 0.50 -5.03
N PRO A 282 -10.31 0.20 -3.90
CA PRO A 282 -10.19 -1.10 -3.23
C PRO A 282 -10.44 -2.26 -4.21
N ARG A 283 -9.64 -3.33 -4.09
CA ARG A 283 -9.86 -4.56 -4.85
C ARG A 283 -9.81 -5.80 -3.95
N GLU A 284 -10.47 -6.86 -4.40
CA GLU A 284 -10.38 -8.17 -3.77
C GLU A 284 -8.91 -8.63 -3.68
N LEU A 285 -8.57 -9.27 -2.57
CA LEU A 285 -7.21 -9.77 -2.36
C LEU A 285 -7.00 -11.02 -3.22
N PHE A 286 -6.07 -10.95 -4.15
CA PHE A 286 -5.90 -11.93 -5.23
C PHE A 286 -5.81 -13.38 -4.75
N ALA A 287 -5.02 -13.67 -3.71
CA ALA A 287 -4.87 -15.04 -3.23
C ALA A 287 -6.19 -15.59 -2.62
N LEU A 288 -6.98 -14.73 -1.97
CA LEU A 288 -8.30 -15.09 -1.44
C LEU A 288 -9.30 -15.31 -2.57
N GLU A 289 -9.29 -14.44 -3.58
CA GLU A 289 -10.15 -14.57 -4.77
C GLU A 289 -9.90 -15.90 -5.49
N LEU A 290 -8.62 -16.26 -5.70
CA LEU A 290 -8.24 -17.53 -6.29
C LEU A 290 -8.68 -18.72 -5.43
N HIS A 291 -8.52 -18.64 -4.11
CA HIS A 291 -8.95 -19.68 -3.21
C HIS A 291 -10.48 -19.88 -3.23
N ALA A 292 -11.25 -18.78 -3.20
CA ALA A 292 -12.71 -18.81 -3.30
C ALA A 292 -13.16 -19.47 -4.60
N LYS A 293 -12.60 -19.08 -5.76
CA LYS A 293 -12.92 -19.69 -7.06
C LYS A 293 -12.58 -21.19 -7.14
N LYS A 294 -11.53 -21.63 -6.44
CA LYS A 294 -11.16 -23.06 -6.37
C LYS A 294 -12.09 -23.87 -5.46
N THR A 295 -12.75 -23.21 -4.50
CA THR A 295 -13.58 -23.87 -3.48
C THR A 295 -15.09 -23.76 -3.75
N GLU A 296 -15.51 -22.90 -4.67
CA GLU A 296 -16.90 -22.88 -5.15
C GLU A 296 -17.28 -24.23 -5.81
N PRO A 297 -18.36 -24.89 -5.39
CA PRO A 297 -18.85 -26.07 -6.06
C PRO A 297 -19.26 -25.70 -7.48
N ALA A 298 -18.78 -26.49 -8.47
CA ALA A 298 -19.13 -26.29 -9.87
C ALA A 298 -20.66 -26.18 -10.01
N GLN A 299 -21.15 -25.02 -10.45
CA GLN A 299 -22.56 -24.86 -10.79
C GLN A 299 -22.87 -25.79 -11.97
N ASP A 300 -23.62 -26.85 -11.69
CA ASP A 300 -24.04 -27.82 -12.69
C ASP A 300 -25.01 -27.13 -13.68
N PRO A 301 -24.66 -26.97 -14.97
CA PRO A 301 -25.49 -26.21 -15.92
C PRO A 301 -26.83 -26.88 -16.24
N ALA A 302 -27.07 -28.09 -15.74
CA ALA A 302 -28.18 -28.94 -16.16
C ALA A 302 -29.49 -28.77 -15.36
N ALA A 303 -29.52 -27.94 -14.30
CA ALA A 303 -30.70 -27.87 -13.42
C ALA A 303 -31.76 -26.80 -13.79
N THR A 304 -31.71 -26.21 -14.98
CA THR A 304 -32.76 -25.29 -15.49
C THR A 304 -33.41 -25.80 -16.78
N SER A 305 -33.85 -27.06 -16.77
CA SER A 305 -34.70 -27.61 -17.83
C SER A 305 -35.52 -28.80 -17.30
N ALA A 306 -36.48 -28.52 -16.42
CA ALA A 306 -37.52 -29.50 -16.10
C ALA A 306 -38.84 -28.80 -15.74
N GLY A 307 -39.63 -28.49 -16.77
CA GLY A 307 -41.05 -28.85 -16.77
C GLY A 307 -42.06 -27.83 -16.27
N GLU A 308 -42.28 -26.74 -17.01
CA GLU A 308 -43.64 -26.20 -17.14
C GLU A 308 -44.36 -26.97 -18.25
N SER A 309 -45.10 -28.03 -17.88
CA SER A 309 -46.10 -28.63 -18.77
C SER A 309 -47.48 -28.11 -18.39
N ARG A 310 -47.95 -27.12 -19.17
CA ARG A 310 -49.37 -26.79 -19.29
C ARG A 310 -50.08 -27.95 -19.98
N THR A 311 -51.07 -28.55 -19.32
CA THR A 311 -52.19 -29.18 -20.02
C THR A 311 -53.49 -28.66 -19.44
N ALA A 312 -54.14 -27.81 -20.24
CA ALA A 312 -55.56 -27.53 -20.13
C ALA A 312 -56.33 -28.76 -20.61
N HIS A 313 -57.36 -29.17 -19.87
CA HIS A 313 -58.48 -29.89 -20.44
C HIS A 313 -59.77 -29.31 -19.88
N ALA A 314 -60.49 -28.64 -20.77
CA ALA A 314 -61.91 -28.37 -20.63
C ALA A 314 -62.67 -29.50 -21.35
N ASP A 315 -63.84 -29.78 -20.79
CA ASP A 315 -65.09 -30.25 -21.38
C ASP A 315 -65.63 -31.68 -21.13
N GLU A 316 -66.87 -31.65 -20.63
CA GLU A 316 -68.02 -32.57 -20.72
C GLU A 316 -68.14 -33.79 -19.77
N LEU A 317 -68.82 -33.61 -18.63
CA LEU A 317 -70.26 -33.88 -18.39
C LEU A 317 -70.68 -33.53 -16.95
#